data_AF-A0A7Y5VQ13-F1
#
_entry.id   AF-A0A7Y5VQ13-F1
#
_cell.length_a   1.000
_cell.length_b   1.000
_cell.length_c   1.000
_cell.angle_alpha   90.00
_cell.angle_beta   90.00
_cell.angle_gamma   90.00
#
_symmetry.space_group_name_H-M   'P 1'
#
loop_
_entity.id
_entity.type
_entity.pdbx_description
1 polymer ?
#
loop_
_entity_poly.entity_id
_entity_poly.type
_entity_poly.pdbx_seq_one_letter_code
_entity_poly.pdbx_strand_id
1 'polypeptide(L)'
;MLALASCQNPATNTAAPKERPTPVVLNFDEDAPGALPEGWRPAIINGAAADIEWRIATDSFAPSRPNVLALARAGNDRRASNLCIWHRDVLEDVELRVSCSGDYGAGIAFRLDDQLNGYVARVNPAEGNLRLFKLVDGERISLSGQPLRYADEDGWYRLIVSVRDDVIHVVLEGYDGRLARRNELEHRDESFVRPGRVALWTRADSLGRFDDVEIRPLE
;
A
#
# COMPACT_ATOMS: atom_id res chain seq x y z
N MET A 1 -28.91 -48.56 49.08
CA MET A 1 -29.23 -47.95 47.77
C MET A 1 -28.85 -46.48 47.85
N LEU A 2 -27.61 -46.12 47.51
CA LEU A 2 -27.15 -44.74 47.39
C LEU A 2 -26.74 -44.54 45.93
N ALA A 3 -27.44 -43.65 45.22
CA ALA A 3 -27.11 -43.27 43.86
C ALA A 3 -26.12 -42.08 43.92
N LEU A 4 -24.93 -42.28 43.34
CA LEU A 4 -23.96 -41.21 43.11
C LEU A 4 -24.40 -40.43 41.87
N ALA A 5 -24.72 -39.14 42.05
CA ALA A 5 -24.94 -38.20 40.97
C ALA A 5 -23.58 -37.83 40.34
N SER A 6 -23.45 -38.08 39.03
CA SER A 6 -22.30 -37.65 38.24
C SER A 6 -22.53 -36.21 37.76
N CYS A 7 -21.68 -35.28 38.19
CA CYS A 7 -21.62 -33.93 37.65
C CYS A 7 -21.00 -33.96 36.25
N GLN A 8 -21.77 -33.57 35.23
CA GLN A 8 -21.24 -33.26 33.90
C GLN A 8 -20.76 -31.80 33.91
N ASN A 9 -19.46 -31.58 33.69
CA ASN A 9 -18.90 -30.26 33.41
C ASN A 9 -19.34 -29.81 32.01
N PRO A 10 -19.79 -28.56 31.82
CA PRO A 10 -20.01 -28.03 30.48
C PRO A 10 -18.65 -27.82 29.79
N ALA A 11 -18.52 -28.36 28.58
CA ALA A 11 -17.36 -28.15 27.74
C ALA A 11 -17.23 -26.64 27.42
N THR A 12 -16.15 -26.03 27.90
CA THR A 12 -15.70 -24.72 27.42
C THR A 12 -15.31 -24.86 25.95
N ASN A 13 -16.11 -24.24 25.07
CA ASN A 13 -15.79 -24.10 23.66
C ASN A 13 -14.68 -23.04 23.51
N THR A 14 -13.43 -23.44 23.71
CA THR A 14 -12.28 -22.59 23.42
C THR A 14 -12.17 -22.47 21.91
N ALA A 15 -12.53 -21.31 21.36
CA ALA A 15 -12.26 -20.97 19.97
C ALA A 15 -10.78 -21.21 19.67
N ALA A 16 -10.49 -21.93 18.58
CA ALA A 16 -9.12 -22.16 18.15
C ALA A 16 -8.38 -20.80 17.99
N PRO A 17 -7.07 -20.74 18.28
CA PRO A 17 -6.29 -19.53 18.04
C PRO A 17 -6.47 -19.11 16.57
N LYS A 18 -6.85 -17.86 16.32
CA LYS A 18 -6.78 -17.29 14.96
C LYS A 18 -5.33 -17.42 14.51
N GLU A 19 -5.08 -18.15 13.43
CA GLU A 19 -3.75 -18.21 12.83
C GLU A 19 -3.29 -16.79 12.52
N ARG A 20 -2.07 -16.45 12.94
CA ARG A 20 -1.50 -15.12 12.73
C ARG A 20 -1.21 -14.95 11.24
N PRO A 21 -1.68 -13.88 10.60
CA PRO A 21 -1.29 -13.61 9.23
C PRO A 21 0.23 -13.42 9.16
N THR A 22 0.88 -14.12 8.23
CA THR A 22 2.34 -14.12 8.07
C THR A 22 2.75 -12.88 7.27
N PRO A 23 3.89 -12.23 7.59
CA PRO A 23 4.39 -11.15 6.76
C PRO A 23 4.60 -11.59 5.31
N VAL A 24 4.21 -10.74 4.37
CA VAL A 24 4.42 -10.92 2.93
C VAL A 24 5.59 -10.03 2.50
N VAL A 25 6.56 -10.61 1.78
CA VAL A 25 7.72 -9.90 1.23
C VAL A 25 7.81 -10.20 -0.26
N LEU A 26 7.80 -9.17 -1.09
CA LEU A 26 7.78 -9.26 -2.55
C LEU A 26 8.79 -8.27 -3.14
N ASN A 27 9.82 -8.77 -3.81
CA ASN A 27 10.82 -7.98 -4.52
C ASN A 27 10.72 -8.13 -6.05
N PHE A 28 9.79 -8.95 -6.54
CA PHE A 28 9.49 -9.17 -7.97
C PHE A 28 10.63 -9.74 -8.85
N ASP A 29 11.82 -9.95 -8.31
CA ASP A 29 13.02 -10.37 -9.05
C ASP A 29 12.89 -11.75 -9.72
N GLU A 30 12.07 -12.63 -9.17
CA GLU A 30 11.80 -13.97 -9.72
C GLU A 30 10.57 -14.01 -10.63
N ASP A 31 9.78 -12.93 -10.67
CA ASP A 31 8.58 -12.86 -11.52
C ASP A 31 8.96 -12.64 -12.98
N ALA A 32 8.16 -13.22 -13.89
CA ALA A 32 8.41 -13.12 -15.32
C ALA A 32 8.08 -11.71 -15.87
N PRO A 33 8.99 -11.05 -16.60
CA PRO A 33 8.69 -9.78 -17.27
C PRO A 33 7.46 -9.87 -18.18
N GLY A 34 6.64 -8.82 -18.16
CA GLY A 34 5.38 -8.75 -18.89
C GLY A 34 4.18 -9.38 -18.18
N ALA A 35 4.38 -10.18 -17.14
CA ALA A 35 3.29 -10.75 -16.34
C ALA A 35 2.79 -9.78 -15.27
N LEU A 36 1.54 -9.93 -14.85
CA LEU A 36 1.07 -9.38 -13.58
C LEU A 36 1.36 -10.41 -12.47
N PRO A 37 2.13 -10.06 -11.42
CA PRO A 37 2.47 -11.01 -10.37
C PRO A 37 1.22 -11.50 -9.63
N GLU A 38 1.30 -12.72 -9.11
CA GLU A 38 0.15 -13.38 -8.50
C GLU A 38 -0.37 -12.59 -7.28
N GLY A 39 -1.67 -12.65 -7.02
CA GLY A 39 -2.31 -11.93 -5.91
C GLY A 39 -2.60 -10.45 -6.16
N TRP A 40 -2.02 -9.84 -7.19
CA TRP A 40 -2.29 -8.44 -7.55
C TRP A 40 -3.44 -8.31 -8.56
N ARG A 41 -4.24 -7.25 -8.44
CA ARG A 41 -5.34 -6.93 -9.38
C ARG A 41 -5.39 -5.43 -9.69
N PRO A 42 -5.35 -5.03 -10.98
CA PRO A 42 -5.51 -3.64 -11.36
C PRO A 42 -6.91 -3.10 -11.06
N ALA A 43 -6.95 -1.83 -10.65
CA ALA A 43 -8.16 -1.04 -10.48
C ALA A 43 -7.87 0.42 -10.86
N ILE A 44 -8.92 1.16 -11.19
CA ILE A 44 -8.83 2.58 -11.56
C ILE A 44 -9.99 3.36 -10.95
N ILE A 45 -9.68 4.56 -10.46
CA ILE A 45 -10.65 5.56 -10.01
C ILE A 45 -10.73 6.63 -11.10
N ASN A 46 -11.95 7.03 -11.48
CA ASN A 46 -12.20 8.08 -12.48
C ASN A 46 -11.52 7.83 -13.84
N GLY A 47 -11.58 6.59 -14.34
CA GLY A 47 -11.07 6.20 -15.66
C GLY A 47 -11.56 4.82 -16.07
N ALA A 48 -11.09 4.30 -17.22
CA ALA A 48 -11.46 2.97 -17.69
C ALA A 48 -10.34 1.95 -17.45
N ALA A 49 -10.70 0.70 -17.17
CA ALA A 49 -9.70 -0.36 -16.95
C ALA A 49 -8.77 -0.56 -18.16
N ALA A 50 -9.27 -0.32 -19.37
CA ALA A 50 -8.47 -0.36 -20.60
C ALA A 50 -7.39 0.73 -20.67
N ASP A 51 -7.45 1.76 -19.82
CA ASP A 51 -6.48 2.87 -19.83
C ASP A 51 -5.17 2.50 -19.11
N ILE A 52 -5.16 1.41 -18.33
CA ILE A 52 -4.01 1.04 -17.50
C ILE A 52 -3.46 -0.34 -17.86
N GLU A 53 -2.16 -0.52 -17.67
CA GLU A 53 -1.49 -1.81 -17.77
C GLU A 53 -0.43 -1.92 -16.67
N TRP A 54 -0.68 -2.82 -15.71
CA TRP A 54 0.30 -3.18 -14.68
C TRP A 54 1.01 -4.46 -15.07
N ARG A 55 2.33 -4.50 -14.93
CA ARG A 55 3.15 -5.68 -15.22
C ARG A 55 4.52 -5.60 -14.57
N ILE A 56 5.19 -6.74 -14.51
CA ILE A 56 6.62 -6.81 -14.23
C ILE A 56 7.39 -6.21 -15.38
N ALA A 57 8.32 -5.31 -15.05
CA ALA A 57 9.26 -4.71 -15.97
C ALA A 57 10.68 -4.86 -15.44
N THR A 58 11.65 -4.97 -16.35
CA THR A 58 13.07 -4.95 -16.00
C THR A 58 13.50 -3.52 -15.68
N ASP A 59 14.24 -3.32 -14.60
CA ASP A 59 14.81 -2.02 -14.23
C ASP A 59 16.19 -2.21 -13.60
N SER A 60 17.24 -1.74 -14.28
CA SER A 60 18.61 -1.86 -13.80
C SER A 60 18.93 -0.94 -12.61
N PHE A 61 18.05 0.01 -12.31
CA PHE A 61 18.17 0.96 -11.20
C PHE A 61 17.23 0.64 -10.05
N ALA A 62 16.52 -0.49 -10.12
CA ALA A 62 15.66 -0.92 -9.04
C ALA A 62 16.47 -1.21 -7.75
N PRO A 63 15.87 -0.94 -6.58
CA PRO A 63 16.40 -1.27 -5.26
C PRO A 63 16.96 -2.68 -5.15
N SER A 64 16.14 -3.66 -5.53
CA SER A 64 16.49 -5.03 -5.83
C SER A 64 16.44 -5.24 -7.35
N ARG A 65 17.13 -6.24 -7.88
CA ARG A 65 17.34 -6.37 -9.34
C ARG A 65 17.13 -7.82 -9.72
N PRO A 66 16.47 -8.09 -10.86
CA PRO A 66 16.36 -7.19 -12.01
C PRO A 66 15.00 -6.52 -12.24
N ASN A 67 13.99 -6.78 -11.42
CA ASN A 67 12.60 -6.53 -11.82
C ASN A 67 11.84 -5.64 -10.84
N VAL A 68 10.79 -5.00 -11.36
CA VAL A 68 9.85 -4.17 -10.59
C VAL A 68 8.43 -4.43 -11.05
N LEU A 69 7.45 -4.21 -10.17
CA LEU A 69 6.06 -4.07 -10.59
C LEU A 69 5.83 -2.62 -11.04
N ALA A 70 5.45 -2.42 -12.30
CA ALA A 70 5.29 -1.09 -12.90
C ALA A 70 3.88 -0.88 -13.45
N LEU A 71 3.42 0.37 -13.38
CA LEU A 71 2.37 0.86 -14.27
C LEU A 71 3.00 1.18 -15.63
N ALA A 72 2.97 0.22 -16.55
CA ALA A 72 3.66 0.31 -17.84
C ALA A 72 2.93 1.19 -18.87
N ARG A 73 1.63 1.41 -18.68
CA ARG A 73 0.81 2.29 -19.52
C ARG A 73 -0.27 2.93 -18.68
N ALA A 74 -0.46 4.22 -18.89
CA ALA A 74 -1.57 5.00 -18.34
C ALA A 74 -2.06 5.97 -19.43
N GLY A 75 -3.29 5.76 -19.89
CA GLY A 75 -3.97 6.60 -20.90
C GLY A 75 -5.09 7.46 -20.31
N ASN A 76 -5.09 7.64 -19.00
CA ASN A 76 -6.15 8.32 -18.26
C ASN A 76 -5.82 9.79 -17.98
N ASP A 77 -6.81 10.54 -17.48
CA ASP A 77 -6.66 11.97 -17.21
C ASP A 77 -6.07 12.27 -15.81
N ARG A 78 -5.77 13.55 -15.55
CA ARG A 78 -5.16 14.01 -14.30
C ARG A 78 -6.00 13.79 -13.04
N ARG A 79 -7.31 13.51 -13.18
CA ARG A 79 -8.22 13.23 -12.07
C ARG A 79 -8.17 11.76 -11.68
N ALA A 80 -7.76 10.89 -12.59
CA ALA A 80 -7.67 9.46 -12.34
C ALA A 80 -6.61 9.08 -11.29
N SER A 81 -6.83 7.92 -10.69
CA SER A 81 -5.87 7.26 -9.80
C SER A 81 -5.85 5.78 -10.13
N ASN A 82 -4.66 5.19 -10.15
CA ASN A 82 -4.49 3.78 -10.51
C ASN A 82 -4.10 2.99 -9.28
N LEU A 83 -4.67 1.80 -9.16
CA LEU A 83 -4.38 0.88 -8.07
C LEU A 83 -3.92 -0.45 -8.65
N CYS A 84 -2.98 -1.08 -7.98
CA CYS A 84 -2.74 -2.50 -8.08
C CYS A 84 -3.01 -3.09 -6.69
N ILE A 85 -4.17 -3.71 -6.52
CA ILE A 85 -4.69 -4.14 -5.21
C ILE A 85 -4.15 -5.54 -4.87
N TRP A 86 -3.68 -5.71 -3.64
CA TRP A 86 -3.34 -7.02 -3.08
C TRP A 86 -4.59 -7.75 -2.60
N HIS A 87 -4.92 -8.88 -3.23
CA HIS A 87 -6.17 -9.60 -2.98
C HIS A 87 -6.07 -10.75 -1.98
N ARG A 88 -4.88 -11.09 -1.46
CA ARG A 88 -4.74 -12.24 -0.56
C ARG A 88 -5.18 -11.95 0.88
N ASP A 89 -5.02 -10.72 1.35
CA ASP A 89 -5.28 -10.35 2.74
C ASP A 89 -6.23 -9.16 2.87
N VAL A 90 -6.88 -9.10 4.04
CA VAL A 90 -7.65 -7.94 4.52
C VAL A 90 -7.14 -7.67 5.94
N LEU A 91 -6.56 -6.49 6.15
CA LEU A 91 -5.71 -6.19 7.30
C LEU A 91 -6.25 -4.99 8.08
N GLU A 92 -6.21 -5.12 9.40
CA GLU A 92 -6.53 -4.05 10.33
C GLU A 92 -5.26 -3.26 10.64
N ASP A 93 -4.55 -3.65 11.69
CA ASP A 93 -3.28 -3.04 12.04
C ASP A 93 -2.15 -3.64 11.21
N VAL A 94 -1.40 -2.77 10.53
CA VAL A 94 -0.44 -3.18 9.51
C VAL A 94 0.69 -2.17 9.41
N GLU A 95 1.90 -2.67 9.20
CA GLU A 95 2.99 -1.89 8.66
C GLU A 95 3.25 -2.31 7.21
N LEU A 96 3.27 -1.32 6.33
CA LEU A 96 3.51 -1.46 4.91
C LEU A 96 4.82 -0.77 4.60
N ARG A 97 5.69 -1.44 3.85
CA ARG A 97 6.88 -0.82 3.28
C ARG A 97 6.88 -1.06 1.79
N VAL A 98 7.27 -0.05 1.03
CA VAL A 98 7.50 -0.19 -0.40
C VAL A 98 8.63 0.74 -0.82
N SER A 99 9.45 0.27 -1.74
CA SER A 99 10.26 1.15 -2.56
C SER A 99 9.44 1.59 -3.76
N CYS A 100 9.33 2.89 -4.00
CA CYS A 100 8.55 3.43 -5.11
C CYS A 100 9.29 4.56 -5.83
N SER A 101 9.01 4.68 -7.13
CA SER A 101 9.50 5.75 -8.01
C SER A 101 8.36 6.21 -8.91
N GLY A 102 8.29 7.49 -9.23
CA GLY A 102 7.25 8.06 -10.10
C GLY A 102 7.23 9.59 -10.07
N ASP A 103 7.23 10.18 -11.26
CA ASP A 103 7.31 11.62 -11.54
C ASP A 103 6.20 12.47 -10.89
N TYR A 104 4.93 12.17 -11.20
CA TYR A 104 3.73 12.88 -10.72
C TYR A 104 3.06 12.21 -9.52
N GLY A 105 3.67 11.14 -9.02
CA GLY A 105 3.46 10.61 -7.69
C GLY A 105 3.06 9.14 -7.66
N ALA A 106 3.73 8.43 -6.76
CA ALA A 106 3.53 7.03 -6.44
C ALA A 106 3.37 6.87 -4.92
N GLY A 107 2.82 5.74 -4.50
CA GLY A 107 2.68 5.43 -3.08
C GLY A 107 1.84 4.20 -2.79
N ILE A 108 1.26 4.18 -1.60
CA ILE A 108 0.49 3.04 -1.09
C ILE A 108 -0.91 3.51 -0.72
N ALA A 109 -1.91 2.73 -1.12
CA ALA A 109 -3.26 2.82 -0.58
C ALA A 109 -3.50 1.70 0.44
N PHE A 110 -4.23 1.98 1.50
CA PHE A 110 -4.42 1.07 2.63
C PHE A 110 -5.77 1.31 3.31
N ARG A 111 -6.19 0.34 4.15
CA ARG A 111 -7.55 0.30 4.73
C ARG A 111 -8.63 0.46 3.65
N LEU A 112 -8.39 -0.13 2.48
CA LEU A 112 -9.34 -0.10 1.37
C LEU A 112 -10.54 -0.99 1.68
N ASP A 113 -11.71 -0.40 1.90
CA ASP A 113 -12.99 -1.15 1.93
C ASP A 113 -13.34 -1.61 0.51
N ASP A 114 -13.09 -0.71 -0.45
CA ASP A 114 -13.10 -0.94 -1.89
C ASP A 114 -12.05 -0.04 -2.57
N GLN A 115 -12.05 0.01 -3.91
CA GLN A 115 -11.09 0.85 -4.65
C GLN A 115 -11.35 2.36 -4.50
N LEU A 116 -12.51 2.78 -3.99
CA LEU A 116 -12.97 4.16 -3.89
C LEU A 116 -12.85 4.73 -2.47
N ASN A 117 -12.71 3.87 -1.46
CA ASN A 117 -12.80 4.22 -0.05
C ASN A 117 -11.62 3.65 0.75
N GLY A 118 -10.84 4.53 1.37
CA GLY A 118 -9.67 4.17 2.19
C GLY A 118 -8.70 5.34 2.34
N TYR A 119 -7.40 5.05 2.51
CA TYR A 119 -6.36 6.07 2.60
C TYR A 119 -5.28 5.89 1.53
N VAL A 120 -4.55 6.97 1.23
CA VAL A 120 -3.39 6.97 0.33
C VAL A 120 -2.26 7.80 0.94
N ALA A 121 -1.09 7.19 1.10
CA ALA A 121 0.16 7.91 1.32
C ALA A 121 0.90 8.03 -0.02
N ARG A 122 1.25 9.26 -0.43
CA ARG A 122 1.84 9.57 -1.74
C ARG A 122 3.09 10.42 -1.59
N VAL A 123 4.18 9.99 -2.20
CA VAL A 123 5.31 10.84 -2.55
C VAL A 123 5.09 11.42 -3.95
N ASN A 124 5.29 12.72 -4.13
CA ASN A 124 5.22 13.38 -5.43
C ASN A 124 6.43 14.32 -5.57
N PRO A 125 7.47 13.88 -6.30
CA PRO A 125 8.66 14.68 -6.54
C PRO A 125 8.40 15.97 -7.34
N ALA A 126 7.59 15.91 -8.40
CA ALA A 126 7.28 17.06 -9.25
C ALA A 126 6.56 18.20 -8.51
N GLU A 127 5.71 17.87 -7.53
CA GLU A 127 5.06 18.83 -6.63
C GLU A 127 5.83 19.03 -5.31
N GLY A 128 6.98 18.39 -5.15
CA GLY A 128 7.85 18.49 -3.97
C GLY A 128 7.13 18.19 -2.65
N ASN A 129 6.30 17.15 -2.58
CA ASN A 129 5.54 16.86 -1.35
C ASN A 129 5.36 15.37 -1.04
N LEU A 130 5.30 15.07 0.26
CA LEU A 130 4.68 13.89 0.83
C LEU A 130 3.27 14.27 1.30
N ARG A 131 2.25 13.52 0.92
CA ARG A 131 0.86 13.76 1.35
C ARG A 131 0.17 12.48 1.78
N LEU A 132 -0.67 12.63 2.79
CA LEU A 132 -1.66 11.65 3.20
C LEU A 132 -3.05 12.15 2.77
N PHE A 133 -3.77 11.30 2.05
CA PHE A 133 -5.13 11.53 1.62
C PHE A 133 -6.08 10.50 2.22
N LYS A 134 -7.33 10.90 2.38
CA LYS A 134 -8.49 10.01 2.48
C LYS A 134 -9.18 9.94 1.13
N LEU A 135 -9.59 8.75 0.72
CA LEU A 135 -10.46 8.50 -0.42
C LEU A 135 -11.88 8.31 0.08
N VAL A 136 -12.82 9.11 -0.41
CA VAL A 136 -14.26 8.94 -0.15
C VAL A 136 -14.97 9.00 -1.49
N ASP A 137 -15.63 7.91 -1.87
CA ASP A 137 -16.30 7.78 -3.18
C ASP A 137 -15.38 8.13 -4.37
N GLY A 138 -14.09 7.81 -4.25
CA GLY A 138 -13.07 8.08 -5.26
C GLY A 138 -12.49 9.50 -5.25
N GLU A 139 -12.99 10.39 -4.40
CA GLU A 139 -12.45 11.74 -4.23
C GLU A 139 -11.30 11.77 -3.21
N ARG A 140 -10.21 12.44 -3.58
CA ARG A 140 -9.02 12.60 -2.73
C ARG A 140 -9.15 13.82 -1.81
N ILE A 141 -9.29 13.58 -0.52
CA ILE A 141 -9.33 14.61 0.53
C ILE A 141 -7.98 14.65 1.25
N SER A 142 -7.31 15.80 1.24
CA SER A 142 -6.00 15.95 1.90
C SER A 142 -6.16 15.96 3.42
N LEU A 143 -5.44 15.08 4.12
CA LEU A 143 -5.43 15.01 5.58
C LEU A 143 -4.21 15.69 6.19
N SER A 144 -3.03 15.39 5.66
CA SER A 144 -1.74 15.89 6.15
C SER A 144 -0.70 15.90 5.04
N GLY A 145 0.37 16.66 5.21
CA GLY A 145 1.47 16.68 4.25
C GLY A 145 2.68 17.46 4.73
N GLN A 146 3.81 17.19 4.08
CA GLN A 146 5.07 17.89 4.27
C GLN A 146 5.73 18.21 2.94
N PRO A 147 6.42 19.36 2.82
CA PRO A 147 7.25 19.65 1.67
C PRO A 147 8.51 18.77 1.67
N LEU A 148 8.95 18.38 0.49
CA LEU A 148 10.23 17.74 0.25
C LEU A 148 11.23 18.83 -0.13
N ARG A 149 12.33 18.94 0.61
CA ARG A 149 13.34 19.98 0.35
C ARG A 149 14.23 19.66 -0.85
N TYR A 150 14.31 18.38 -1.24
CA TYR A 150 14.98 17.87 -2.43
C TYR A 150 14.25 16.61 -2.86
N ALA A 151 13.73 16.58 -4.07
CA ALA A 151 13.07 15.42 -4.65
C ALA A 151 13.62 15.18 -6.06
N ASP A 152 13.92 13.92 -6.35
CA ASP A 152 14.39 13.43 -7.64
C ASP A 152 13.22 12.73 -8.32
N GLU A 153 12.78 13.26 -9.46
CA GLU A 153 11.64 12.73 -10.22
C GLU A 153 11.91 11.31 -10.74
N ASP A 154 13.18 10.96 -10.96
CA ASP A 154 13.63 9.63 -11.40
C ASP A 154 14.11 8.75 -10.23
N GLY A 155 14.10 9.31 -9.01
CA GLY A 155 14.62 8.67 -7.81
C GLY A 155 13.72 7.58 -7.24
N TRP A 156 14.32 6.73 -6.42
CA TRP A 156 13.63 5.76 -5.59
C TRP A 156 13.49 6.25 -4.15
N TYR A 157 12.31 6.02 -3.60
CA TYR A 157 11.95 6.36 -2.24
C TYR A 157 11.45 5.12 -1.50
N ARG A 158 11.82 4.99 -0.23
CA ARG A 158 11.17 4.02 0.66
C ARG A 158 10.05 4.72 1.40
N LEU A 159 8.83 4.29 1.14
CA LEU A 159 7.63 4.75 1.82
C LEU A 159 7.20 3.67 2.82
N ILE A 160 7.06 4.07 4.09
CA ILE A 160 6.61 3.21 5.17
C ILE A 160 5.33 3.79 5.74
N VAL A 161 4.30 2.97 5.89
CA VAL A 161 3.04 3.33 6.51
C VAL A 161 2.76 2.36 7.64
N SER A 162 2.63 2.85 8.87
CA SER A 162 2.18 2.06 10.01
C SER A 162 0.79 2.55 10.44
N VAL A 163 -0.18 1.65 10.49
CA VAL A 163 -1.54 1.93 10.95
C VAL A 163 -1.83 1.08 12.17
N ARG A 164 -2.25 1.75 13.25
CA ARG A 164 -2.72 1.13 14.49
C ARG A 164 -4.00 1.82 14.91
N ASP A 165 -5.09 1.07 15.03
CA ASP A 165 -6.43 1.62 15.26
C ASP A 165 -6.77 2.70 14.22
N ASP A 166 -6.93 3.96 14.68
CA ASP A 166 -7.24 5.17 13.91
C ASP A 166 -6.01 6.07 13.69
N VAL A 167 -4.81 5.64 14.12
CA VAL A 167 -3.56 6.39 13.98
C VAL A 167 -2.77 5.88 12.78
N ILE A 168 -2.45 6.83 11.90
CA ILE A 168 -1.68 6.62 10.68
C ILE A 168 -0.35 7.34 10.84
N HIS A 169 0.72 6.59 10.69
CA HIS A 169 2.08 7.08 10.66
C HIS A 169 2.71 6.82 9.29
N VAL A 170 3.28 7.85 8.68
CA VAL A 170 3.87 7.77 7.33
C VAL A 170 5.30 8.27 7.40
N VAL A 171 6.23 7.50 6.87
CA VAL A 171 7.65 7.81 6.82
C VAL A 171 8.14 7.71 5.39
N LEU A 172 8.93 8.68 4.96
CA LEU A 172 9.58 8.69 3.66
C LEU A 172 11.09 8.82 3.83
N GLU A 173 11.82 7.91 3.20
CA GLU A 173 13.28 7.86 3.17
C GLU A 173 13.77 7.81 1.71
N GLY A 174 14.96 8.36 1.43
CA GLY A 174 15.62 8.22 0.12
C GLY A 174 16.57 7.02 0.11
N TYR A 175 16.71 6.33 -1.03
CA TYR A 175 17.51 5.10 -1.10
C TYR A 175 19.02 5.31 -1.03
N ASP A 176 19.54 6.42 -1.56
CA ASP A 176 20.97 6.68 -1.75
C ASP A 176 21.39 8.06 -1.22
N GLY A 177 20.69 8.58 -0.21
CA GLY A 177 20.94 9.91 0.34
C GLY A 177 20.44 11.05 -0.54
N ARG A 178 19.77 10.78 -1.67
CA ARG A 178 19.09 11.79 -2.49
C ARG A 178 17.93 12.49 -1.78
N LEU A 179 17.36 11.85 -0.77
CA LEU A 179 16.54 12.56 0.21
C LEU A 179 17.45 13.06 1.32
N ALA A 180 17.66 14.37 1.37
CA ALA A 180 18.57 14.98 2.36
C ALA A 180 18.13 14.77 3.82
N ARG A 181 16.84 14.50 4.06
CA ARG A 181 16.25 14.28 5.39
C ARG A 181 15.03 13.37 5.30
N ARG A 182 14.88 12.47 6.29
CA ARG A 182 13.65 11.70 6.51
C ARG A 182 12.46 12.65 6.71
N ASN A 183 11.37 12.37 6.01
CA ASN A 183 10.09 13.04 6.20
C ASN A 183 9.14 12.11 6.96
N GLU A 184 8.26 12.67 7.78
CA GLU A 184 7.39 11.89 8.65
C GLU A 184 6.08 12.64 8.92
N LEU A 185 4.96 11.94 8.82
CA LEU A 185 3.63 12.45 9.13
C LEU A 185 2.99 11.53 10.16
N GLU A 186 2.25 12.11 11.10
CA GLU A 186 1.29 11.39 11.93
C GLU A 186 -0.07 12.05 11.76
N HIS A 187 -1.12 11.24 11.68
CA HIS A 187 -2.50 11.71 11.60
C HIS A 187 -3.44 10.72 12.26
N ARG A 188 -4.50 11.23 12.89
CA ARG A 188 -5.58 10.44 13.47
C ARG A 188 -6.85 10.66 12.68
N ASP A 189 -7.47 9.61 12.15
CA ASP A 189 -8.74 9.68 11.43
C ASP A 189 -9.53 8.36 11.59
N GLU A 190 -10.78 8.47 12.06
CA GLU A 190 -11.64 7.33 12.41
C GLU A 190 -12.51 6.82 11.24
N SER A 191 -12.36 7.37 10.03
CA SER A 191 -13.26 7.06 8.90
C SER A 191 -13.15 5.61 8.42
N PHE A 192 -11.95 5.05 8.44
CA PHE A 192 -11.67 3.68 7.97
C PHE A 192 -10.88 2.87 9.00
N VAL A 193 -11.53 2.56 10.11
CA VAL A 193 -10.96 1.72 11.20
C VAL A 193 -11.23 0.22 11.04
N ARG A 194 -12.05 -0.19 10.05
CA ARG A 194 -12.27 -1.61 9.76
C ARG A 194 -11.08 -2.22 9.00
N PRO A 195 -10.85 -3.54 9.10
CA PRO A 195 -9.88 -4.23 8.26
C PRO A 195 -10.15 -3.95 6.77
N GLY A 196 -9.10 -3.66 6.00
CA GLY A 196 -9.19 -3.32 4.58
C GLY A 196 -8.01 -3.85 3.78
N ARG A 197 -8.09 -3.74 2.45
CA ARG A 197 -7.01 -4.16 1.55
C ARG A 197 -5.93 -3.09 1.43
N VAL A 198 -4.84 -3.49 0.80
CA VAL A 198 -3.72 -2.61 0.47
C VAL A 198 -3.50 -2.62 -1.04
N ALA A 199 -2.94 -1.54 -1.58
CA ALA A 199 -2.65 -1.42 -2.99
C ALA A 199 -1.43 -0.55 -3.23
N LEU A 200 -0.71 -0.83 -4.31
CA LEU A 200 0.20 0.13 -4.91
C LEU A 200 -0.64 1.18 -5.64
N TRP A 201 -0.21 2.44 -5.57
CA TRP A 201 -1.02 3.57 -6.03
C TRP A 201 -0.19 4.53 -6.88
N THR A 202 -0.73 4.97 -8.02
CA THR A 202 -0.14 6.07 -8.80
C THR A 202 -1.19 7.13 -9.16
N ARG A 203 -0.71 8.36 -9.34
CA ARG A 203 -1.54 9.45 -9.86
C ARG A 203 -1.59 9.40 -11.38
N ALA A 204 -2.78 9.31 -11.95
CA ALA A 204 -3.03 9.57 -13.37
C ALA A 204 -2.02 8.88 -14.31
N ASP A 205 -1.34 9.65 -15.15
CA ASP A 205 -0.34 9.20 -16.12
C ASP A 205 1.05 8.98 -15.53
N SER A 206 1.22 9.05 -14.20
CA SER A 206 2.50 8.77 -13.55
C SER A 206 2.88 7.30 -13.73
N LEU A 207 4.00 7.07 -14.40
CA LEU A 207 4.57 5.74 -14.66
C LEU A 207 5.28 5.21 -13.42
N GLY A 208 4.49 4.91 -12.38
CA GLY A 208 5.00 4.44 -11.10
C GLY A 208 5.63 3.05 -11.18
N ARG A 209 6.76 2.89 -10.49
CA ARG A 209 7.50 1.63 -10.33
C ARG A 209 7.60 1.30 -8.85
N PHE A 210 7.50 0.01 -8.52
CA PHE A 210 7.44 -0.48 -7.16
C PHE A 210 8.29 -1.73 -6.99
N ASP A 211 8.97 -1.79 -5.85
CA ASP A 211 9.89 -2.85 -5.46
C ASP A 211 9.92 -3.00 -3.93
N ASP A 212 10.52 -4.08 -3.41
CA ASP A 212 10.71 -4.37 -1.99
C ASP A 212 9.42 -4.12 -1.15
N VAL A 213 8.30 -4.71 -1.57
CA VAL A 213 7.03 -4.62 -0.85
C VAL A 213 7.05 -5.53 0.37
N GLU A 214 6.87 -4.95 1.56
CA GLU A 214 6.65 -5.67 2.81
C GLU A 214 5.24 -5.35 3.34
N ILE A 215 4.43 -6.37 3.58
CA ILE A 215 3.13 -6.27 4.24
C ILE A 215 3.20 -7.05 5.53
N ARG A 216 3.22 -6.34 6.66
CA ARG A 216 3.39 -6.96 7.97
C ARG A 216 2.21 -6.59 8.88
N PRO A 217 1.31 -7.56 9.16
CA PRO A 217 0.31 -7.38 10.20
C PRO A 217 0.97 -7.02 11.53
N LEU A 218 0.33 -6.13 12.29
CA LEU A 218 0.79 -5.72 13.62
C LEU A 218 -0.02 -6.46 14.68
N GLU A 219 0.65 -6.74 15.81
CA GLU A 219 0.02 -7.25 17.04
C GLU A 219 -0.60 -6.12 17.86
#